data_AF-A0A4T0AHN5-F1
#
_entry.id   AF-A0A4T0AHN5-F1
#
_cell.length_a   1.000
_cell.length_b   1.000
_cell.length_c   1.000
_cell.angle_alpha   90.00
_cell.angle_beta   90.00
_cell.angle_gamma   90.00
#
_symmetry.space_group_name_H-M   'P 1'
#
loop_
_entity.id
_entity.type
_entity.pdbx_description
1 polymer ?
#
loop_
_entity_poly.entity_id
_entity_poly.type
_entity_poly.pdbx_seq_one_letter_code
_entity_poly.pdbx_strand_id
1 'polypeptide(L)'
;MDAFNTWVRERMSSRGNLNHMFNTSKFGSNHVETLNGWQSFCNNTTVWQRFKQGDYYAIECGNPHICRLARQAADERNARMDGDEKFGEYTDALAELMRYNDEKDRRKEEMDKLRDEADKNAEAARKEAAQKGLATKKRNKERRDEQQRLTEHICAELEGLKGQDEQKNERLAGLQRDVLRVHVLGLDKKEKEKMAKKNQLVSRICDALGNLKDLDKKNKERFERIQQEILDITSEDEQNKEGEKAGAKRQKTG
;
A
#
# COMPACT_ATOMS: atom_id res chain seq x y z
N MET A 1 59.32 -61.13 -4.47
CA MET A 1 59.77 -60.34 -3.29
C MET A 1 60.14 -58.91 -3.67
N ASP A 2 60.90 -58.68 -4.74
CA ASP A 2 61.38 -57.33 -5.10
C ASP A 2 60.28 -56.33 -5.49
N ALA A 3 59.28 -56.74 -6.28
CA ALA A 3 58.18 -55.84 -6.65
C ALA A 3 57.37 -55.35 -5.42
N PHE A 4 57.14 -56.22 -4.44
CA PHE A 4 56.49 -55.87 -3.18
C PHE A 4 57.35 -54.91 -2.35
N ASN A 5 58.64 -55.20 -2.19
CA ASN A 5 59.56 -54.34 -1.46
C ASN A 5 59.78 -52.98 -2.14
N THR A 6 59.62 -52.89 -3.46
CA THR A 6 59.65 -51.64 -4.23
C THR A 6 58.37 -50.84 -4.04
N TRP A 7 57.20 -51.46 -4.20
CA TRP A 7 55.90 -50.82 -3.99
C TRP A 7 55.72 -50.30 -2.55
N VAL A 8 56.11 -51.11 -1.55
CA VAL A 8 56.12 -50.68 -0.14
C VAL A 8 57.01 -49.46 0.05
N ARG A 9 58.19 -49.41 -0.58
CA ARG A 9 59.11 -48.27 -0.50
C ARG A 9 58.52 -47.00 -1.11
N GLU A 10 57.89 -47.10 -2.27
CA GLU A 10 57.25 -45.95 -2.94
C GLU A 10 56.10 -45.37 -2.11
N ARG A 11 55.23 -46.24 -1.57
CA ARG A 11 54.08 -45.81 -0.75
C ARG A 11 54.47 -45.29 0.64
N MET A 12 55.59 -45.76 1.20
CA MET A 12 56.17 -45.23 2.44
C MET A 12 56.82 -43.86 2.22
N SER A 13 57.44 -43.66 1.05
CA SER A 13 58.06 -42.39 0.67
C SER A 13 57.01 -41.28 0.47
N SER A 14 55.84 -41.61 -0.11
CA SER A 14 54.75 -40.65 -0.29
C SER A 14 54.04 -40.25 1.01
N ARG A 15 54.20 -41.03 2.08
CA ARG A 15 53.63 -40.76 3.42
C ARG A 15 54.64 -40.19 4.42
N GLY A 16 55.85 -39.85 3.97
CA GLY A 16 56.87 -39.16 4.78
C GLY A 16 57.53 -40.02 5.88
N ASN A 17 57.36 -41.35 5.84
CA ASN A 17 57.77 -42.24 6.93
C ASN A 17 58.92 -43.16 6.48
N LEU A 18 60.10 -42.57 6.26
CA LEU A 18 61.29 -43.27 5.74
C LEU A 18 62.03 -44.13 6.78
N ASN A 19 61.81 -43.91 8.08
CA ASN A 19 62.63 -44.50 9.16
C ASN A 19 62.07 -45.77 9.81
N HIS A 20 60.93 -46.30 9.36
CA HIS A 20 60.35 -47.54 9.88
C HIS A 20 60.19 -48.53 8.75
N MET A 21 61.29 -49.22 8.40
CA MET A 21 61.19 -50.41 7.55
C MET A 21 60.22 -51.39 8.21
N PHE A 22 59.17 -51.76 7.48
CA PHE A 22 58.24 -52.81 7.90
C PHE A 22 59.04 -54.12 7.98
N ASN A 23 59.45 -54.50 9.19
CA ASN A 23 60.28 -55.68 9.40
C ASN A 23 59.43 -56.94 9.30
N THR A 24 59.42 -57.55 8.11
CA THR A 24 58.69 -58.79 7.82
C THR A 24 59.27 -60.01 8.53
N SER A 25 60.47 -59.93 9.12
CA SER A 25 61.07 -61.07 9.83
C SER A 25 60.35 -61.45 11.14
N LYS A 26 59.48 -60.56 11.64
CA LYS A 26 58.67 -60.77 12.86
C LYS A 26 57.26 -61.28 12.60
N PHE A 27 56.80 -61.28 11.35
CA PHE A 27 55.48 -61.79 10.99
C PHE A 27 55.67 -63.22 10.44
N GLY A 28 55.05 -64.18 11.11
CA GLY A 28 55.25 -65.61 10.87
C GLY A 28 54.82 -66.04 9.47
N SER A 29 55.05 -67.32 9.20
CA SER A 29 54.87 -68.12 7.97
C SER A 29 53.47 -68.09 7.28
N ASN A 30 52.64 -67.07 7.54
CA ASN A 30 51.24 -66.94 7.16
C ASN A 30 50.89 -65.52 6.64
N HIS A 31 50.22 -65.42 5.49
CA HIS A 31 50.00 -64.15 4.78
C HIS A 31 48.89 -63.28 5.36
N VAL A 32 47.89 -63.87 6.01
CA VAL A 32 46.86 -63.07 6.68
C VAL A 32 47.47 -62.24 7.82
N GLU A 33 48.46 -62.78 8.53
CA GLU A 33 49.26 -62.05 9.52
C GLU A 33 50.06 -60.91 8.91
N THR A 34 50.61 -61.12 7.71
CA THR A 34 51.35 -60.07 6.99
C THR A 34 50.43 -58.95 6.53
N LEU A 35 49.28 -59.29 5.94
CA LEU A 35 48.27 -58.32 5.50
C LEU A 35 47.67 -57.55 6.68
N ASN A 36 47.33 -58.24 7.77
CA ASN A 36 46.77 -57.63 8.97
C ASN A 36 47.80 -56.80 9.74
N GLY A 37 49.05 -57.25 9.79
CA GLY A 37 50.19 -56.48 10.31
C GLY A 37 50.38 -55.18 9.52
N TRP A 38 50.29 -55.23 8.19
CA TRP A 38 50.36 -54.05 7.33
C TRP A 38 49.16 -53.10 7.53
N GLN A 39 47.94 -53.61 7.58
CA GLN A 39 46.76 -52.79 7.84
C GLN A 39 46.82 -52.15 9.23
N SER A 40 47.37 -52.86 10.22
CA SER A 40 47.60 -52.33 11.56
C SER A 40 48.67 -51.23 11.57
N PHE A 41 49.75 -51.39 10.82
CA PHE A 41 50.78 -50.37 10.66
C PHE A 41 50.22 -49.12 9.97
N CYS A 42 49.38 -49.29 8.95
CA CYS A 42 48.70 -48.20 8.26
C CYS A 42 47.55 -47.56 9.06
N ASN A 43 47.30 -48.01 10.29
CA ASN A 43 46.16 -47.64 11.13
C ASN A 43 44.82 -47.69 10.40
N ASN A 44 44.68 -48.64 9.47
CA ASN A 44 43.48 -48.81 8.66
C ASN A 44 42.43 -49.64 9.44
N THR A 45 41.16 -49.52 9.08
CA THR A 45 40.05 -50.26 9.70
C THR A 45 39.74 -51.58 8.98
N THR A 46 40.51 -51.91 7.95
CA THR A 46 40.36 -53.14 7.19
C THR A 46 41.05 -54.31 7.89
N VAL A 47 40.36 -55.45 7.94
CA VAL A 47 40.86 -56.75 8.43
C VAL A 47 40.75 -57.75 7.30
N TRP A 48 41.85 -58.44 7.01
CA TRP A 48 41.88 -59.49 6.00
C TRP A 48 41.61 -60.84 6.64
N GLN A 49 40.77 -61.63 5.98
CA GLN A 49 40.46 -62.99 6.36
C GLN A 49 40.60 -63.91 5.16
N ARG A 50 40.96 -65.17 5.40
CA ARG A 50 41.00 -66.24 4.39
C ARG A 50 39.80 -67.15 4.59
N PHE A 51 39.12 -67.49 3.51
CA PHE A 51 38.03 -68.45 3.49
C PHE A 51 38.58 -69.87 3.33
N LYS A 52 37.77 -70.89 3.66
CA LYS A 52 38.19 -72.31 3.58
C LYS A 52 38.63 -72.77 2.17
N GLN A 53 38.31 -71.99 1.15
CA GLN A 53 38.57 -72.27 -0.27
C GLN A 53 39.81 -71.53 -0.82
N GLY A 54 40.56 -70.82 0.04
CA GLY A 54 41.75 -70.06 -0.37
C GLY A 54 41.48 -68.59 -0.69
N ASP A 55 40.22 -68.19 -0.89
CA ASP A 55 39.86 -66.80 -1.17
C ASP A 55 40.11 -65.85 0.01
N TYR A 56 40.61 -64.65 -0.28
CA TYR A 56 40.86 -63.60 0.69
C TYR A 56 39.80 -62.51 0.55
N TYR A 57 39.28 -62.04 1.68
CA TYR A 57 38.33 -60.94 1.69
C TYR A 57 38.64 -59.94 2.79
N ALA A 58 38.32 -58.69 2.50
CA ALA A 58 38.53 -57.55 3.37
C ALA A 58 37.22 -57.23 4.10
N ILE A 59 37.29 -57.13 5.43
CA ILE A 59 36.18 -56.68 6.27
C ILE A 59 36.54 -55.30 6.82
N GLU A 60 35.66 -54.33 6.60
CA GLU A 60 35.76 -53.03 7.26
C GLU A 60 35.16 -53.11 8.66
N CYS A 61 35.99 -52.87 9.66
CA CYS A 61 35.58 -52.86 11.06
C CYS A 61 35.46 -51.41 11.54
N GLY A 62 34.29 -50.98 11.99
CA GLY A 62 34.03 -49.59 12.40
C GLY A 62 34.77 -49.10 13.66
N ASN A 63 35.54 -49.97 14.34
CA ASN A 63 36.25 -49.64 15.59
C ASN A 63 37.67 -50.24 15.60
N PRO A 64 38.74 -49.44 15.81
CA PRO A 64 40.13 -49.89 15.85
C PRO A 64 40.44 -51.02 16.84
N HIS A 65 39.74 -51.08 17.99
CA HIS A 65 39.94 -52.16 18.96
C HIS A 65 39.35 -53.48 18.46
N ILE A 66 38.18 -53.42 17.81
CA ILE A 66 37.54 -54.57 17.16
C ILE A 66 38.41 -55.05 15.99
N CYS A 67 38.99 -54.13 15.22
CA CYS A 67 39.95 -54.47 14.16
C CYS A 67 41.12 -55.30 14.70
N ARG A 68 41.70 -54.89 15.84
CA ARG A 68 42.86 -55.57 16.43
C ARG A 68 42.54 -57.00 16.84
N LEU A 69 41.39 -57.20 17.50
CA LEU A 69 40.93 -58.53 17.91
C LEU A 69 40.58 -59.41 16.71
N ALA A 70 39.92 -58.85 15.69
CA ALA A 70 39.57 -59.57 14.48
C ALA A 70 40.80 -59.97 13.66
N ARG A 71 41.85 -59.14 13.63
CA ARG A 71 43.15 -59.48 13.04
C ARG A 71 43.78 -60.67 13.73
N GLN A 72 43.91 -60.60 15.06
CA GLN A 72 44.48 -61.69 15.84
C GLN A 72 43.71 -63.01 15.64
N ALA A 73 42.38 -62.96 15.62
CA ALA A 73 41.55 -64.14 15.36
C ALA A 73 41.70 -64.68 13.93
N ALA A 74 41.89 -63.81 12.93
CA ALA A 74 42.14 -64.21 11.55
C ALA A 74 43.53 -64.84 11.39
N ASP A 75 44.51 -64.29 12.07
CA ASP A 75 45.89 -64.75 12.09
C ASP A 75 45.99 -66.17 12.70
N GLU A 76 45.40 -66.36 13.88
CA GLU A 76 45.33 -67.67 14.57
C GLU A 76 44.63 -68.76 13.76
N ARG A 77 43.58 -68.42 13.00
CA ARG A 77 42.87 -69.37 12.13
C ARG A 77 43.72 -69.86 10.98
N ASN A 78 44.65 -69.04 10.50
CA ASN A 78 45.41 -69.29 9.28
C ASN A 78 46.78 -69.96 9.52
N ALA A 79 47.27 -69.96 10.77
CA ALA A 79 48.50 -70.66 11.16
C ALA A 79 48.45 -72.20 11.00
N ARG A 80 47.31 -72.78 10.60
CA ARG A 80 47.05 -74.24 10.53
C ARG A 80 47.15 -74.89 9.14
N MET A 81 47.61 -74.19 8.11
CA MET A 81 47.61 -74.67 6.70
C MET A 81 49.07 -74.78 6.15
N ASP A 82 49.36 -75.78 5.29
CA ASP A 82 50.72 -76.20 4.84
C ASP A 82 51.46 -75.26 3.85
N GLY A 83 52.78 -75.46 3.72
CA GLY A 83 53.84 -74.51 3.31
C GLY A 83 53.95 -74.00 1.87
N ASP A 84 53.67 -74.81 0.84
CA ASP A 84 54.13 -74.52 -0.54
C ASP A 84 53.03 -74.02 -1.51
N GLU A 85 51.77 -74.35 -1.27
CA GLU A 85 50.60 -73.79 -2.00
C GLU A 85 50.40 -72.29 -1.70
N LYS A 86 51.11 -71.80 -0.69
CA LYS A 86 51.05 -70.46 -0.12
C LYS A 86 51.56 -69.34 -1.03
N PHE A 87 52.60 -69.53 -1.84
CA PHE A 87 53.26 -68.40 -2.53
C PHE A 87 52.44 -67.77 -3.68
N GLY A 88 51.68 -68.59 -4.43
CA GLY A 88 50.82 -68.11 -5.51
C GLY A 88 49.64 -67.29 -4.97
N GLU A 89 48.95 -67.84 -3.98
CA GLU A 89 47.85 -67.18 -3.27
C GLU A 89 48.25 -65.83 -2.65
N TYR A 90 49.49 -65.72 -2.16
CA TYR A 90 50.01 -64.48 -1.58
C TYR A 90 50.21 -63.37 -2.60
N THR A 91 50.51 -63.75 -3.85
CA THR A 91 50.70 -62.78 -4.94
C THR A 91 49.34 -62.28 -5.42
N ASP A 92 48.35 -63.16 -5.52
CA ASP A 92 46.99 -62.82 -5.96
C ASP A 92 46.25 -61.95 -4.92
N ALA A 93 46.34 -62.29 -3.64
CA ALA A 93 45.73 -61.50 -2.56
C ALA A 93 46.36 -60.10 -2.42
N LEU A 94 47.66 -59.98 -2.68
CA LEU A 94 48.34 -58.68 -2.72
C LEU A 94 47.84 -57.83 -3.90
N ALA A 95 47.68 -58.45 -5.08
CA ALA A 95 47.14 -57.78 -6.25
C ALA A 95 45.71 -57.26 -5.98
N GLU A 96 44.88 -58.03 -5.25
CA GLU A 96 43.55 -57.57 -4.81
C GLU A 96 43.61 -56.41 -3.83
N LEU A 97 44.56 -56.40 -2.89
CA LEU A 97 44.72 -55.29 -1.95
C LEU A 97 45.14 -54.00 -2.67
N MET A 98 45.98 -54.11 -3.70
CA MET A 98 46.33 -52.98 -4.56
C MET A 98 45.10 -52.45 -5.29
N ARG A 99 44.35 -53.34 -5.97
CA ARG A 99 43.09 -52.97 -6.64
C ARG A 99 42.10 -52.28 -5.71
N TYR A 100 41.90 -52.82 -4.51
CA TYR A 100 40.98 -52.25 -3.52
C TYR A 100 41.42 -50.86 -3.05
N ASN A 101 42.73 -50.63 -2.83
CA ASN A 101 43.22 -49.32 -2.43
C ASN A 101 43.06 -48.29 -3.56
N ASP A 102 43.35 -48.65 -4.80
CA ASP A 102 43.20 -47.76 -5.95
C ASP A 102 41.73 -47.35 -6.14
N GLU A 103 40.81 -48.31 -5.99
CA GLU A 103 39.37 -48.05 -6.04
C GLU A 103 38.90 -47.16 -4.88
N LYS A 104 39.45 -47.33 -3.68
CA LYS A 104 39.14 -46.49 -2.52
C LYS A 104 39.62 -45.05 -2.73
N ASP A 105 40.83 -44.87 -3.26
CA ASP A 105 41.37 -43.55 -3.56
C ASP A 105 40.52 -42.86 -4.65
N ARG A 106 40.12 -43.59 -5.70
CA ARG A 106 39.21 -43.09 -6.75
C ARG A 106 37.85 -42.65 -6.21
N ARG A 107 37.23 -43.45 -5.34
CA ARG A 107 35.94 -43.09 -4.71
C ARG A 107 36.04 -41.85 -3.84
N LYS A 108 37.18 -41.67 -3.15
CA LYS A 108 37.41 -40.47 -2.35
C LYS A 108 37.48 -39.23 -3.23
N GLU A 109 38.19 -39.28 -4.35
CA GLU A 109 38.24 -38.18 -5.31
C GLU A 109 36.87 -37.85 -5.92
N GLU A 110 36.05 -38.87 -6.22
CA GLU A 110 34.68 -38.67 -6.71
C GLU A 110 33.80 -37.98 -5.66
N MET A 111 33.90 -38.39 -4.39
CA MET A 111 33.16 -37.76 -3.30
C MET A 111 33.59 -36.29 -3.08
N ASP A 112 34.88 -36.00 -3.18
CA ASP A 112 35.38 -34.62 -3.07
C ASP A 112 34.87 -33.74 -4.23
N LYS A 113 34.85 -34.27 -5.47
CA LYS A 113 34.28 -33.56 -6.63
C LYS A 113 32.78 -33.27 -6.46
N LEU A 114 32.01 -34.27 -6.03
CA LEU A 114 30.57 -34.10 -5.79
C LEU A 114 30.29 -33.07 -4.70
N ARG A 115 31.12 -33.01 -3.66
CA ARG A 115 31.01 -32.00 -2.61
C ARG A 115 31.28 -30.59 -3.15
N ASP A 116 32.34 -30.41 -3.93
CA ASP A 116 32.66 -29.12 -4.54
C ASP A 116 31.57 -28.64 -5.51
N GLU A 117 30.97 -29.56 -6.27
CA GLU A 117 29.83 -29.27 -7.15
C GLU A 117 28.57 -28.88 -6.35
N ALA A 118 28.30 -29.58 -5.25
CA ALA A 118 27.19 -29.24 -4.36
C ALA A 118 27.36 -27.85 -3.74
N ASP A 119 28.57 -27.49 -3.31
CA ASP A 119 28.88 -26.17 -2.75
C ASP A 119 28.73 -25.06 -3.79
N LYS A 120 29.20 -25.29 -5.04
CA LYS A 120 29.01 -24.35 -6.16
C LYS A 120 27.53 -24.15 -6.49
N ASN A 121 26.74 -25.24 -6.52
CA ASN A 121 25.31 -25.17 -6.78
C ASN A 121 24.56 -24.43 -5.66
N ALA A 122 24.91 -24.68 -4.40
CA ALA A 122 24.34 -23.97 -3.26
C ALA A 122 24.62 -22.46 -3.32
N GLU A 123 25.85 -22.09 -3.68
CA GLU A 123 26.23 -20.68 -3.85
C GLU A 123 25.52 -20.01 -5.03
N ALA A 124 25.36 -20.73 -6.15
CA ALA A 124 24.59 -20.23 -7.30
C ALA A 124 23.12 -19.98 -6.93
N ALA A 125 22.49 -20.93 -6.21
CA ALA A 125 21.11 -20.81 -5.75
C ALA A 125 20.92 -19.61 -4.80
N ARG A 126 21.88 -19.34 -3.90
CA ARG A 126 21.88 -18.16 -3.02
C ARG A 126 21.95 -16.86 -3.81
N LYS A 127 22.83 -16.78 -4.81
CA LYS A 127 22.95 -15.61 -5.69
C LYS A 127 21.66 -15.36 -6.48
N GLU A 128 21.05 -16.40 -7.02
CA GLU A 128 19.78 -16.31 -7.73
C GLU A 128 18.64 -15.84 -6.81
N ALA A 129 18.54 -16.40 -5.60
CA ALA A 129 17.55 -15.99 -4.61
C ALA A 129 17.73 -14.51 -4.20
N ALA A 130 18.97 -14.05 -4.02
CA ALA A 130 19.28 -12.64 -3.74
C ALA A 130 18.86 -11.72 -4.88
N GLN A 131 19.15 -12.08 -6.14
CA GLN A 131 18.72 -11.32 -7.32
C GLN A 131 17.19 -11.26 -7.44
N LYS A 132 16.50 -12.39 -7.27
CA LYS A 132 15.03 -12.45 -7.25
C LYS A 132 14.44 -11.58 -6.13
N GLY A 133 15.05 -11.59 -4.95
CA GLY A 133 14.67 -10.74 -3.82
C GLY A 133 14.83 -9.23 -4.14
N LEU A 134 15.95 -8.84 -4.73
CA LEU A 134 16.20 -7.46 -5.16
C LEU A 134 15.21 -7.00 -6.24
N ALA A 135 14.96 -7.82 -7.26
CA ALA A 135 13.99 -7.52 -8.31
C ALA A 135 12.57 -7.34 -7.75
N THR A 136 12.16 -8.21 -6.83
CA THR A 136 10.85 -8.12 -6.16
C THR A 136 10.75 -6.84 -5.32
N LYS A 137 11.80 -6.48 -4.59
CA LYS A 137 11.84 -5.24 -3.80
C LYS A 137 11.72 -4.00 -4.69
N LYS A 138 12.41 -3.98 -5.83
CA LYS A 138 12.32 -2.90 -6.82
C LYS A 138 10.89 -2.77 -7.37
N ARG A 139 10.29 -3.87 -7.81
CA ARG A 139 8.91 -3.89 -8.31
C ARG A 139 7.90 -3.41 -7.26
N ASN A 140 8.06 -3.82 -6.00
CA ASN A 140 7.20 -3.37 -4.91
C ASN A 140 7.39 -1.89 -4.57
N LYS A 141 8.60 -1.35 -4.73
CA LYS A 141 8.83 0.09 -4.61
C LYS A 141 8.12 0.85 -5.74
N GLU A 142 8.30 0.44 -6.99
CA GLU A 142 7.63 1.06 -8.15
C GLU A 142 6.10 1.07 -8.01
N ARG A 143 5.50 -0.05 -7.54
CA ARG A 143 4.06 -0.11 -7.26
C ARG A 143 3.61 0.89 -6.18
N ARG A 144 4.39 1.09 -5.13
CA ARG A 144 4.07 2.06 -4.07
C ARG A 144 4.19 3.49 -4.57
N ASP A 145 5.26 3.79 -5.30
CA ASP A 145 5.48 5.11 -5.88
C ASP A 145 4.34 5.46 -6.87
N GLU A 146 3.88 4.49 -7.67
CA GLU A 146 2.73 4.68 -8.56
C GLU A 146 1.41 4.89 -7.81
N GLN A 147 1.16 4.09 -6.77
CA GLN A 147 -0.03 4.27 -5.91
C GLN A 147 -0.03 5.65 -5.24
N GLN A 148 1.14 6.14 -4.82
CA GLN A 148 1.28 7.48 -4.28
C GLN A 148 0.93 8.55 -5.31
N ARG A 149 1.47 8.47 -6.54
CA ARG A 149 1.14 9.41 -7.62
C ARG A 149 -0.35 9.44 -7.94
N LEU A 150 -0.98 8.27 -8.00
CA LEU A 150 -2.43 8.17 -8.24
C LEU A 150 -3.23 8.82 -7.11
N THR A 151 -2.79 8.64 -5.86
CA THR A 151 -3.43 9.27 -4.70
C THR A 151 -3.30 10.79 -4.76
N GLU A 152 -2.10 11.30 -5.06
CA GLU A 152 -1.85 12.74 -5.23
C GLU A 152 -2.71 13.34 -6.36
N HIS A 153 -2.82 12.63 -7.49
CA HIS A 153 -3.68 13.03 -8.60
C HIS A 153 -5.16 13.11 -8.21
N ILE A 154 -5.68 12.07 -7.54
CA ILE A 154 -7.08 12.04 -7.07
C ILE A 154 -7.34 13.18 -6.09
N CYS A 155 -6.42 13.43 -5.14
CA CYS A 155 -6.56 14.56 -4.21
C CYS A 155 -6.61 15.90 -4.94
N ALA A 156 -5.73 16.12 -5.93
CA ALA A 156 -5.74 17.35 -6.73
C ALA A 156 -7.03 17.52 -7.55
N GLU A 157 -7.56 16.45 -8.14
CA GLU A 157 -8.85 16.49 -8.84
C GLU A 157 -10.01 16.82 -7.89
N LEU A 158 -10.04 16.23 -6.70
CA LEU A 158 -11.05 16.50 -5.68
C LEU A 158 -11.01 17.95 -5.20
N GLU A 159 -9.81 18.50 -4.96
CA GLU A 159 -9.64 19.92 -4.63
C GLU A 159 -10.14 20.83 -5.76
N GLY A 160 -9.84 20.47 -7.01
CA GLY A 160 -10.35 21.18 -8.20
C GLY A 160 -11.88 21.17 -8.29
N LEU A 161 -12.51 20.01 -8.08
CA LEU A 161 -13.97 19.88 -8.06
C LEU A 161 -14.62 20.68 -6.93
N LYS A 162 -14.02 20.65 -5.73
CA LYS A 162 -14.49 21.45 -4.61
C LYS A 162 -14.45 22.96 -4.92
N GLY A 163 -13.36 23.44 -5.51
CA GLY A 163 -13.26 24.83 -5.94
C GLY A 163 -14.29 25.22 -7.00
N GLN A 164 -14.59 24.32 -7.95
CA GLN A 164 -15.65 24.55 -8.93
C GLN A 164 -17.04 24.63 -8.29
N ASP A 165 -17.33 23.77 -7.32
CA ASP A 165 -18.61 23.80 -6.60
C ASP A 165 -18.76 25.05 -5.74
N GLU A 166 -17.69 25.49 -5.07
CA GLU A 166 -17.65 26.76 -4.34
C GLU A 166 -17.96 27.94 -5.27
N GLN A 167 -17.33 28.00 -6.46
CA GLN A 167 -17.61 29.04 -7.46
C GLN A 167 -19.06 29.00 -7.97
N LYS A 168 -19.60 27.81 -8.23
CA LYS A 168 -21.01 27.66 -8.65
C LYS A 168 -21.96 28.15 -7.56
N ASN A 169 -21.72 27.78 -6.31
CA ASN A 169 -22.52 28.22 -5.17
C ASN A 169 -22.48 29.74 -5.00
N GLU A 170 -21.32 30.37 -5.16
CA GLU A 170 -21.19 31.83 -5.11
C GLU A 170 -22.00 32.51 -6.24
N ARG A 171 -21.92 31.98 -7.47
CA ARG A 171 -22.74 32.46 -8.60
C ARG A 171 -24.23 32.31 -8.32
N LEU A 172 -24.64 31.19 -7.74
CA LEU A 172 -26.03 30.90 -7.40
C LEU A 172 -26.56 31.85 -6.31
N ALA A 173 -25.74 32.12 -5.29
CA ALA A 173 -26.05 33.11 -4.26
C ALA A 173 -26.13 34.54 -4.83
N GLY A 174 -25.26 34.88 -5.79
CA GLY A 174 -25.34 36.13 -6.56
C GLY A 174 -26.67 36.29 -7.28
N LEU A 175 -27.06 35.28 -8.07
CA LEU A 175 -28.34 35.25 -8.79
C LEU A 175 -29.55 35.34 -7.86
N GLN A 176 -29.53 34.64 -6.72
CA GLN A 176 -30.59 34.73 -5.71
C GLN A 176 -30.74 36.15 -5.17
N ARG A 177 -29.62 36.84 -4.87
CA ARG A 177 -29.65 38.25 -4.43
C ARG A 177 -30.22 39.16 -5.49
N ASP A 178 -29.88 38.96 -6.76
CA ASP A 178 -30.38 39.79 -7.87
C ASP A 178 -31.88 39.59 -8.10
N VAL A 179 -32.36 38.34 -8.06
CA VAL A 179 -33.81 38.03 -8.14
C VAL A 179 -34.57 38.71 -7.01
N LEU A 180 -34.07 38.61 -5.77
CA LEU A 180 -34.69 39.28 -4.62
C LEU A 180 -34.69 40.81 -4.79
N ARG A 181 -33.59 41.40 -5.26
CA ARG A 181 -33.49 42.85 -5.51
C ARG A 181 -34.53 43.31 -6.51
N VAL A 182 -34.68 42.61 -7.64
CA VAL A 182 -35.69 42.92 -8.66
C VAL A 182 -37.10 42.80 -8.08
N HIS A 183 -37.37 41.78 -7.28
CA HIS A 183 -38.66 41.60 -6.61
C HIS A 183 -38.98 42.76 -5.67
N VAL A 184 -38.05 43.14 -4.80
CA VAL A 184 -38.21 44.25 -3.85
C VAL A 184 -38.42 45.57 -4.59
N LEU A 185 -37.59 45.89 -5.58
CA LEU A 185 -37.76 47.11 -6.40
C LEU A 185 -39.10 47.12 -7.16
N GLY A 186 -39.56 45.96 -7.62
CA GLY A 186 -40.87 45.81 -8.25
C GLY A 186 -42.03 46.08 -7.30
N LEU A 187 -41.93 45.62 -6.04
CA LEU A 187 -42.91 45.91 -4.99
C LEU A 187 -42.91 47.40 -4.62
N ASP A 188 -41.73 47.98 -4.40
CA ASP A 188 -41.56 49.42 -4.13
C ASP A 188 -42.18 50.28 -5.24
N LYS A 189 -41.96 49.92 -6.50
CA LYS A 189 -42.53 50.63 -7.65
C LYS A 189 -44.06 50.56 -7.63
N LYS A 190 -44.63 49.39 -7.35
CA LYS A 190 -46.09 49.21 -7.22
C LYS A 190 -46.66 50.01 -6.05
N GLU A 191 -45.99 50.06 -4.91
CA GLU A 191 -46.41 50.86 -3.77
C GLU A 191 -46.35 52.36 -4.08
N LYS A 192 -45.26 52.84 -4.69
CA LYS A 192 -45.13 54.24 -5.12
C LYS A 192 -46.24 54.62 -6.11
N GLU A 193 -46.60 53.74 -7.04
CA GLU A 193 -47.69 53.98 -7.98
C GLU A 193 -49.07 54.04 -7.27
N LYS A 194 -49.32 53.16 -6.29
CA LYS A 194 -50.54 53.21 -5.46
C LYS A 194 -50.63 54.52 -4.66
N MET A 195 -49.53 54.92 -4.03
CA MET A 195 -49.45 56.18 -3.27
C MET A 195 -49.66 57.39 -4.18
N ALA A 196 -49.09 57.39 -5.38
CA ALA A 196 -49.30 58.46 -6.37
C ALA A 196 -50.78 58.60 -6.78
N LYS A 197 -51.46 57.48 -7.05
CA LYS A 197 -52.91 57.47 -7.37
C LYS A 197 -53.75 57.98 -6.19
N LYS A 198 -53.43 57.57 -4.96
CA LYS A 198 -54.11 58.05 -3.75
C LYS A 198 -53.92 59.56 -3.56
N ASN A 199 -52.70 60.06 -3.73
CA ASN A 199 -52.41 61.49 -3.62
C ASN A 199 -53.15 62.31 -4.70
N GLN A 200 -53.24 61.78 -5.93
CA GLN A 200 -54.01 62.43 -7.00
C GLN A 200 -55.50 62.53 -6.65
N LEU A 201 -56.08 61.49 -6.03
CA LEU A 201 -57.46 61.52 -5.56
C LEU A 201 -57.66 62.54 -4.44
N VAL A 202 -56.74 62.59 -3.47
CA VAL A 202 -56.78 63.58 -2.38
C VAL A 202 -56.74 65.00 -2.92
N SER A 203 -55.86 65.31 -3.89
CA SER A 203 -55.85 66.63 -4.54
C SER A 203 -57.21 66.96 -5.19
N ARG A 204 -57.81 66.04 -5.95
CA ARG A 204 -59.13 66.26 -6.56
C ARG A 204 -60.24 66.54 -5.55
N ILE A 205 -60.22 65.85 -4.39
CA ILE A 205 -61.18 66.08 -3.31
C ILE A 205 -60.95 67.46 -2.68
N CYS A 206 -59.70 67.84 -2.40
CA CYS A 206 -59.37 69.15 -1.87
C CYS A 206 -59.81 70.29 -2.80
N ASP A 207 -59.59 70.15 -4.11
CA ASP A 207 -60.03 71.12 -5.12
C ASP A 207 -61.56 71.24 -5.13
N ALA A 208 -62.28 70.11 -5.09
CA ALA A 208 -63.74 70.09 -5.04
C ALA A 208 -64.29 70.74 -3.77
N LEU A 209 -63.68 70.47 -2.61
CA LEU A 209 -64.05 71.08 -1.33
C LEU A 209 -63.77 72.59 -1.34
N GLY A 210 -62.66 73.03 -1.95
CA GLY A 210 -62.36 74.45 -2.16
C GLY A 210 -63.45 75.14 -2.97
N ASN A 211 -63.83 74.56 -4.12
CA ASN A 211 -64.91 75.08 -4.96
C ASN A 211 -66.25 75.14 -4.23
N LEU A 212 -66.58 74.12 -3.43
CA LEU A 212 -67.79 74.09 -2.59
C LEU A 212 -67.78 75.22 -1.56
N LYS A 213 -66.64 75.49 -0.92
CA LYS A 213 -66.49 76.59 0.05
C LYS A 213 -66.66 77.96 -0.62
N ASP A 214 -66.11 78.14 -1.82
CA ASP A 214 -66.31 79.36 -2.60
C ASP A 214 -67.77 79.54 -3.03
N LEU A 215 -68.44 78.44 -3.39
CA LEU A 215 -69.88 78.44 -3.71
C LEU A 215 -70.73 78.80 -2.49
N ASP A 216 -70.40 78.23 -1.33
CA ASP A 216 -71.06 78.53 -0.05
C ASP A 216 -70.90 80.01 0.33
N LYS A 217 -69.69 80.56 0.17
CA LYS A 217 -69.42 81.99 0.38
C LYS A 217 -70.26 82.86 -0.57
N LYS A 218 -70.30 82.54 -1.86
CA LYS A 218 -71.14 83.26 -2.85
C LYS A 218 -72.63 83.18 -2.51
N ASN A 219 -73.10 82.03 -2.06
CA ASN A 219 -74.49 81.84 -1.65
C ASN A 219 -74.81 82.66 -0.41
N LYS A 220 -73.90 82.70 0.58
CA LYS A 220 -74.04 83.55 1.76
C LYS A 220 -74.14 85.03 1.39
N GLU A 221 -73.22 85.53 0.55
CA GLU A 221 -73.27 86.91 0.04
C GLU A 221 -74.57 87.21 -0.75
N ARG A 222 -75.09 86.22 -1.48
CA ARG A 222 -76.37 86.35 -2.21
C ARG A 222 -77.56 86.39 -1.25
N PHE A 223 -77.54 85.57 -0.21
CA PHE A 223 -78.58 85.55 0.81
C PHE A 223 -78.62 86.85 1.60
N GLU A 224 -77.47 87.38 2.02
CA GLU A 224 -77.36 88.68 2.70
C GLU A 224 -77.91 89.82 1.82
N ARG A 225 -77.61 89.83 0.51
CA ARG A 225 -78.20 90.79 -0.43
C ARG A 225 -79.72 90.70 -0.51
N ILE A 226 -80.27 89.49 -0.62
CA ILE A 226 -81.73 89.29 -0.66
C ILE A 226 -82.39 89.75 0.64
N GLN A 227 -81.77 89.48 1.79
CA GLN A 227 -82.29 89.97 3.07
C GLN A 227 -82.31 91.50 3.12
N GLN A 228 -81.25 92.16 2.64
CA GLN A 228 -81.20 93.62 2.55
C GLN A 228 -82.27 94.17 1.60
N GLU A 229 -82.45 93.57 0.42
CA GLU A 229 -83.45 93.98 -0.56
C GLU A 229 -84.89 93.82 -0.02
N ILE A 230 -85.18 92.74 0.71
CA ILE A 230 -86.47 92.57 1.40
C ILE A 230 -86.67 93.67 2.45
N LEU A 231 -85.66 94.00 3.24
CA LEU A 231 -85.72 95.08 4.23
C LEU A 231 -86.00 96.43 3.56
N ASP A 232 -85.31 96.73 2.46
CA ASP A 232 -85.47 97.96 1.69
C ASP A 232 -86.91 98.07 1.14
N ILE A 233 -87.46 97.01 0.52
CA ILE A 233 -88.85 96.96 0.04
C ILE A 233 -89.85 97.16 1.19
N THR A 234 -89.66 96.49 2.33
CA THR A 234 -90.55 96.66 3.49
C THR A 234 -90.48 98.06 4.09
N SER A 235 -89.34 98.77 3.94
CA SER A 235 -89.18 100.16 4.37
C SER A 235 -89.86 101.16 3.40
N GLU A 236 -89.86 100.88 2.10
CA GLU A 236 -90.58 101.67 1.08
C GLU A 236 -92.11 101.54 1.25
N ASP A 237 -92.60 100.35 1.64
CA ASP A 237 -94.02 100.14 1.98
C ASP A 237 -94.45 100.84 3.29
N GLU A 238 -93.52 101.09 4.23
CA GLU A 238 -93.80 101.92 5.42
C GLU A 238 -93.80 103.42 5.08
N GLN A 239 -92.93 103.89 4.18
CA GLN A 239 -92.95 105.28 3.71
C GLN A 239 -94.17 105.62 2.84
N ASN A 240 -94.66 104.67 2.04
CA ASN A 240 -95.90 104.83 1.29
C ASN A 240 -97.16 104.88 2.18
N LYS A 241 -97.11 104.31 3.39
CA LYS A 241 -98.19 104.44 4.39
C LYS A 241 -98.18 105.76 5.17
N GLU A 242 -97.04 106.46 5.24
CA GLU A 242 -96.97 107.81 5.81
C GLU A 242 -97.41 108.89 4.81
N GLY A 243 -97.31 108.64 3.49
CA GLY A 243 -97.83 109.52 2.45
C GLY A 243 -99.37 109.58 2.33
N GLU A 244 -100.08 108.51 2.73
CA GLU A 244 -101.55 108.43 2.60
C GLU A 244 -102.36 108.98 3.80
N LYS A 245 -101.72 109.45 4.88
CA LYS A 245 -102.43 109.96 6.08
C LYS A 245 -102.47 111.49 6.27
N ALA A 246 -101.85 112.29 5.40
CA ALA A 246 -101.87 113.76 5.52
C ALA A 246 -102.87 114.47 4.57
N GLY A 247 -103.75 113.72 3.90
CA GLY A 247 -104.62 114.23 2.83
C GLY A 247 -106.13 114.09 3.05
N ALA A 248 -106.69 114.20 4.26
CA ALA A 248 -108.15 114.24 4.41
C ALA A 248 -108.67 114.80 5.75
N LYS A 249 -108.96 116.11 5.81
CA LYS A 249 -110.15 116.75 6.44
C LYS A 249 -109.93 118.27 6.52
N ARG A 250 -110.42 119.04 5.53
CA ARG A 250 -111.75 119.68 5.43
C ARG A 250 -111.97 120.89 6.35
N GLN A 251 -112.11 122.04 5.68
CA GLN A 251 -112.85 123.23 6.08
C GLN A 251 -114.24 122.91 6.66
N LYS A 252 -114.71 123.72 7.63
CA LYS A 252 -115.99 124.43 7.56
C LYS A 252 -116.07 125.54 8.62
N THR A 253 -116.67 126.65 8.18
CA THR A 253 -116.99 127.93 8.81
C THR A 253 -117.97 127.85 9.98
N GLY A 254 -117.84 128.80 10.92
CA GLY A 254 -118.77 129.10 12.00
C GLY A 254 -118.09 129.94 13.07
#